data_AF-A0A8S1GX11-F1
#
_entry.id   AF-A0A8S1GX11-F1
#
_cell.length_a   1.000
_cell.length_b   1.000
_cell.length_c   1.000
_cell.angle_alpha   90.00
_cell.angle_beta   90.00
_cell.angle_gamma   90.00
#
_symmetry.space_group_name_H-M   'P 1'
#
loop_
_entity.id
_entity.type
_entity.pdbx_description
1 polymer ?
#
loop_
_entity_poly.entity_id
_entity_poly.type
_entity_poly.pdbx_seq_one_letter_code
_entity_poly.pdbx_strand_id
1 'polypeptide(L)'
;MYIPAFIGATLALVHLSSQCARTVPGDTATTPPTSVTTVAPGTGCKSCTDATPTIIAESVGTKPFTSMTIDPSGTCSIYHFVCDGNEPGDAVIISYNRDAAGTDQGNDKLVSDLLCNDQGQWTKSNIVITEIECQST
;
A
#
# COMPACT_ATOMS: atom_id res chain seq x y z
N MET A 1 -56.76 -17.72 0.62
CA MET A 1 -57.24 -16.79 1.66
C MET A 1 -56.25 -16.85 2.82
N TYR A 2 -55.98 -15.70 3.46
CA TYR A 2 -55.03 -15.45 4.56
C TYR A 2 -53.57 -15.12 4.20
N ILE A 3 -53.31 -13.81 4.11
CA ILE A 3 -52.11 -13.18 4.67
C ILE A 3 -52.33 -13.10 6.20
N PRO A 4 -51.28 -13.27 7.02
CA PRO A 4 -51.09 -12.26 8.05
C PRO A 4 -49.63 -11.77 8.11
N ALA A 5 -49.53 -10.44 8.19
CA ALA A 5 -48.38 -9.72 8.66
C ALA A 5 -48.29 -9.82 10.20
N PHE A 6 -47.07 -9.88 10.74
CA PHE A 6 -46.72 -9.51 12.11
C PHE A 6 -45.42 -8.71 12.02
N ILE A 7 -45.42 -7.39 12.19
CA ILE A 7 -45.46 -6.63 13.44
C ILE A 7 -44.14 -6.77 14.23
N GLY A 8 -43.26 -5.77 14.01
CA GLY A 8 -42.60 -4.92 15.01
C GLY A 8 -41.84 -5.53 16.20
N ALA A 9 -40.61 -5.05 16.41
CA ALA A 9 -40.18 -4.54 17.72
C ALA A 9 -38.90 -3.71 17.59
N THR A 10 -39.04 -2.44 17.93
CA THR A 10 -38.01 -1.43 18.17
C THR A 10 -37.13 -1.82 19.36
N LEU A 11 -35.81 -1.63 19.27
CA LEU A 11 -34.97 -1.44 20.46
C LEU A 11 -34.15 -0.15 20.29
N ALA A 12 -34.69 0.92 20.87
CA ALA A 12 -33.95 2.13 21.16
C ALA A 12 -33.10 1.87 22.41
N LEU A 13 -31.81 2.19 22.37
CA LEU A 13 -31.08 2.52 23.59
C LEU A 13 -30.63 3.98 23.52
N VAL A 14 -31.22 4.72 24.44
CA VAL A 14 -31.04 6.13 24.72
C VAL A 14 -29.70 6.32 25.45
N HIS A 15 -28.85 7.24 24.98
CA HIS A 15 -27.95 7.96 25.88
C HIS A 15 -28.25 9.45 25.77
N LEU A 16 -29.07 9.89 26.72
CA LEU A 16 -29.37 11.28 27.01
C LEU A 16 -28.39 11.73 28.09
N SER A 17 -27.36 12.48 27.72
CA SER A 17 -26.53 13.21 28.68
C SER A 17 -26.89 14.68 28.58
N SER A 18 -27.80 15.06 29.47
CA SER A 18 -28.27 16.41 29.76
C SER A 18 -27.11 17.31 30.19
N GLN A 19 -26.90 18.42 29.48
CA GLN A 19 -26.25 19.61 30.04
C GLN A 19 -27.02 20.85 29.60
N CYS A 20 -27.72 21.46 30.56
CA CYS A 20 -28.37 22.75 30.40
C CYS A 20 -27.33 23.84 30.25
N ALA A 21 -27.43 24.66 29.19
CA ALA A 21 -26.78 25.97 29.15
C ALA A 21 -27.76 27.01 28.59
N ARG A 22 -28.03 27.99 29.44
CA ARG A 22 -28.84 29.20 29.29
C ARG A 22 -28.72 29.89 27.92
N THR A 23 -29.88 30.32 27.41
CA THR A 23 -30.04 31.30 26.35
C THR A 23 -29.60 32.70 26.80
N VAL A 24 -28.77 33.37 26.01
CA VAL A 24 -28.59 34.83 26.00
C VAL A 24 -28.82 35.30 24.56
N PRO A 25 -29.69 36.29 24.29
CA PRO A 25 -29.81 36.90 22.98
C PRO A 25 -28.78 38.05 22.85
N GLY A 26 -27.90 37.98 21.85
CA GLY A 26 -26.90 39.02 21.60
C GLY A 26 -26.29 38.91 20.21
N ASP A 27 -26.76 39.79 19.33
CA ASP A 27 -26.09 40.47 18.21
C ASP A 27 -25.20 39.71 17.21
N THR A 28 -25.69 39.72 15.96
CA THR A 28 -24.99 39.82 14.67
C THR A 28 -23.51 39.45 14.58
N ALA A 29 -23.24 38.30 13.94
CA ALA A 29 -22.11 38.14 13.02
C ALA A 29 -22.45 37.03 12.00
N THR A 30 -22.81 37.42 10.77
CA THR A 30 -22.90 36.49 9.63
C THR A 30 -21.49 36.04 9.26
N THR A 31 -21.03 34.95 9.87
CA THR A 31 -19.83 34.24 9.42
C THR A 31 -20.20 33.45 8.17
N PRO A 32 -19.39 33.46 7.09
CA PRO A 32 -19.60 32.57 5.96
C PRO A 32 -19.64 31.12 6.46
N PRO A 33 -20.44 30.22 5.85
CA PRO A 33 -20.41 28.83 6.23
C PRO A 33 -18.98 28.33 6.05
N THR A 34 -18.31 28.03 7.17
CA THR A 34 -17.09 27.26 7.15
C THR A 34 -17.50 25.88 6.69
N SER A 35 -17.38 25.64 5.39
CA SER A 35 -17.46 24.33 4.80
C SER A 35 -16.40 23.49 5.51
N VAL A 36 -16.82 22.70 6.48
CA VAL A 36 -15.96 21.67 7.05
C VAL A 36 -15.84 20.63 5.96
N THR A 37 -14.83 20.78 5.10
CA THR A 37 -14.43 19.72 4.18
C THR A 37 -13.92 18.60 5.07
N THR A 38 -14.80 17.65 5.39
CA THR A 38 -14.37 16.36 5.92
C THR A 38 -13.54 15.73 4.82
N VAL A 39 -12.21 15.82 4.94
CA VAL A 39 -11.30 15.04 4.12
C VAL A 39 -11.64 13.59 4.45
N ALA A 40 -12.24 12.89 3.49
CA ALA A 40 -12.37 11.44 3.57
C ALA A 40 -10.97 10.88 3.87
N PRO A 41 -10.82 9.87 4.75
CA PRO A 41 -9.52 9.25 5.00
C PRO A 41 -8.88 8.94 3.64
N GLY A 42 -7.71 9.52 3.38
CA GLY A 42 -7.03 9.35 2.09
C GLY A 42 -7.02 7.86 1.77
N THR A 43 -7.66 7.49 0.66
CA THR A 43 -7.75 6.09 0.25
C THR A 43 -6.33 5.62 -0.04
N GLY A 44 -5.76 4.86 0.91
CA GLY A 44 -4.40 4.33 0.86
C GLY A 44 -4.07 3.72 -0.50
N CYS A 45 -2.83 3.95 -0.90
CA CYS A 45 -2.17 3.79 -2.20
C CYS A 45 -2.98 4.14 -3.44
N LYS A 46 -2.40 4.97 -4.31
CA LYS A 46 -2.44 4.76 -5.76
C LYS A 46 -1.13 5.21 -6.38
N SER A 47 -0.56 4.30 -7.18
CA SER A 47 0.56 4.42 -8.12
C SER A 47 1.79 5.16 -7.63
N CYS A 48 2.80 4.38 -7.23
CA CYS A 48 4.18 4.78 -7.45
C CYS A 48 4.30 5.12 -8.93
N THR A 49 4.89 6.26 -9.26
CA THR A 49 5.27 6.55 -10.63
C THR A 49 6.13 5.40 -11.16
N ASP A 50 6.26 5.24 -12.48
CA ASP A 50 7.11 4.22 -13.13
C ASP A 50 8.62 4.31 -12.76
N ALA A 51 8.99 5.14 -11.78
CA ALA A 51 10.31 5.22 -11.20
C ALA A 51 10.68 3.88 -10.58
N THR A 52 11.45 3.10 -11.32
CA THR A 52 12.03 1.85 -10.86
C THR A 52 13.09 2.13 -9.80
N PRO A 53 13.23 1.32 -8.74
CA PRO A 53 14.41 1.36 -7.88
C PRO A 53 15.68 1.29 -8.73
N THR A 54 16.76 1.91 -8.29
CA THR A 54 18.02 1.88 -9.05
C THR A 54 18.49 0.43 -9.15
N ILE A 55 18.62 -0.08 -10.37
CA ILE A 55 19.24 -1.39 -10.60
C ILE A 55 20.74 -1.21 -10.45
N ILE A 56 21.34 -1.87 -9.47
CA ILE A 56 22.78 -1.83 -9.21
C ILE A 56 23.47 -3.08 -9.74
N ALA A 57 24.80 -3.02 -9.80
CA ALA A 57 25.63 -4.10 -10.33
C ALA A 57 27.00 -4.12 -9.65
N GLU A 58 27.02 -4.53 -8.39
CA GLU A 58 28.17 -4.47 -7.49
C GLU A 58 28.66 -5.85 -7.07
N SER A 59 27.78 -6.86 -7.11
CA SER A 59 28.10 -8.21 -6.63
C SER A 59 28.60 -9.13 -7.72
N VAL A 60 29.29 -10.20 -7.32
CA VAL A 60 29.66 -11.30 -8.23
C VAL A 60 28.40 -12.02 -8.70
N GLY A 61 28.36 -12.41 -9.98
CA GLY A 61 27.19 -13.09 -10.55
C GLY A 61 26.04 -12.15 -10.89
N THR A 62 26.21 -10.84 -10.72
CA THR A 62 25.21 -9.83 -11.13
C THR A 62 24.84 -9.99 -12.59
N LYS A 63 23.54 -9.90 -12.86
CA LYS A 63 22.97 -9.87 -14.20
C LYS A 63 21.71 -8.99 -14.25
N PRO A 64 21.24 -8.62 -15.45
CA PRO A 64 19.94 -7.98 -15.59
C PRO A 64 18.80 -8.89 -15.09
N PHE A 65 17.74 -8.26 -14.56
CA PHE A 65 16.45 -8.93 -14.38
C PHE A 65 15.90 -9.42 -15.73
N THR A 66 15.31 -10.60 -15.75
CA THR A 66 14.71 -11.16 -16.96
C THR A 66 13.43 -10.42 -17.32
N SER A 67 12.62 -10.05 -16.33
CA SER A 67 11.45 -9.20 -16.54
C SER A 67 11.18 -8.33 -15.34
N MET A 68 10.64 -7.14 -15.61
CA MET A 68 10.20 -6.17 -14.64
C MET A 68 8.82 -5.67 -15.08
N THR A 69 7.79 -5.78 -14.23
CA THR A 69 6.42 -5.41 -14.60
C THR A 69 5.67 -4.81 -13.42
N ILE A 70 4.97 -3.71 -13.65
CA ILE A 70 4.11 -3.08 -12.65
C ILE A 70 2.67 -3.56 -12.85
N ASP A 71 2.05 -4.10 -11.80
CA ASP A 71 0.63 -4.39 -11.72
C ASP A 71 -0.10 -3.27 -10.93
N PRO A 72 -0.88 -2.40 -11.59
CA PRO A 72 -1.64 -1.34 -10.95
C PRO A 72 -3.09 -1.74 -10.63
N SER A 73 -3.48 -3.02 -10.79
CA SER A 73 -4.88 -3.47 -10.66
C SER A 73 -5.43 -3.43 -9.24
N GLY A 74 -4.55 -3.49 -8.23
CA GLY A 74 -4.89 -3.46 -6.81
C GLY A 74 -5.08 -2.06 -6.23
N THR A 75 -5.31 -2.01 -4.91
CA THR A 75 -5.28 -0.76 -4.14
C THR A 75 -3.90 -0.12 -4.23
N CYS A 76 -2.84 -0.87 -3.91
CA CYS A 76 -1.46 -0.46 -4.15
C CYS A 76 -0.91 -1.14 -5.41
N SER A 77 -0.08 -0.42 -6.17
CA SER A 77 0.68 -1.00 -7.27
C SER A 77 1.72 -1.98 -6.74
N ILE A 78 1.92 -3.08 -7.46
CA ILE A 78 2.97 -4.07 -7.18
C ILE A 78 3.98 -4.03 -8.32
N TYR A 79 5.26 -4.01 -7.99
CA TYR A 79 6.34 -4.14 -8.98
C TYR A 79 6.95 -5.53 -8.89
N HIS A 80 6.70 -6.34 -9.90
CA HIS A 80 7.23 -7.69 -10.06
C HIS A 80 8.61 -7.65 -10.72
N PHE A 81 9.59 -8.22 -10.04
CA PHE A 81 10.94 -8.47 -10.53
C PHE A 81 11.14 -9.96 -10.71
N VAL A 82 11.59 -10.38 -11.89
CA VAL A 82 11.95 -11.77 -12.18
C VAL A 82 13.44 -11.85 -12.46
N CYS A 83 14.13 -12.66 -11.67
CA CYS A 83 15.54 -12.98 -11.82
C CYS A 83 15.62 -14.47 -12.14
N ASP A 84 15.97 -14.83 -13.37
CA ASP A 84 16.26 -16.22 -13.73
C ASP A 84 17.76 -16.50 -13.60
N GLY A 85 18.08 -17.74 -13.25
CA GLY A 85 19.43 -18.29 -13.31
C GLY A 85 19.95 -18.36 -14.75
N ASN A 86 21.26 -18.45 -14.93
CA ASN A 86 21.85 -18.57 -16.26
C ASN A 86 21.69 -19.99 -16.80
N GLU A 87 21.82 -20.98 -15.92
CA GLU A 87 21.67 -22.40 -16.22
C GLU A 87 20.69 -23.08 -15.23
N PRO A 88 20.13 -24.25 -15.60
CA PRO A 88 19.33 -25.04 -14.68
C PRO A 88 20.14 -25.50 -13.46
N GLY A 89 19.62 -25.24 -12.27
CA GLY A 89 20.21 -25.53 -10.98
C GLY A 89 20.92 -24.34 -10.34
N ASP A 90 21.16 -23.24 -11.08
CA ASP A 90 21.86 -22.06 -10.57
C ASP A 90 21.18 -21.50 -9.32
N ALA A 91 22.00 -21.04 -8.38
CA ALA A 91 21.51 -20.25 -7.26
C ALA A 91 21.19 -18.84 -7.75
N VAL A 92 20.02 -18.33 -7.36
CA VAL A 92 19.52 -17.01 -7.74
C VAL A 92 19.31 -16.18 -6.48
N ILE A 93 19.83 -14.96 -6.50
CA ILE A 93 19.74 -14.03 -5.36
C ILE A 93 19.17 -12.69 -5.87
N ILE A 94 18.23 -12.13 -5.12
CA ILE A 94 17.82 -10.73 -5.27
C ILE A 94 18.19 -10.00 -3.98
N SER A 95 19.04 -8.98 -4.10
CA SER A 95 19.43 -8.14 -2.96
C SER A 95 18.76 -6.77 -3.00
N TYR A 96 18.61 -6.18 -1.81
CA TYR A 96 17.94 -4.89 -1.63
C TYR A 96 18.84 -3.92 -0.88
N ASN A 97 18.97 -2.70 -1.40
CA ASN A 97 19.78 -1.63 -0.82
C ASN A 97 21.21 -2.08 -0.47
N ARG A 98 21.89 -2.75 -1.41
CA ARG A 98 23.25 -3.32 -1.22
C ARG A 98 23.28 -4.27 -0.01
N ASP A 99 22.36 -5.23 -0.01
CA ASP A 99 22.11 -6.19 1.09
C ASP A 99 21.64 -5.59 2.43
N ALA A 100 21.63 -4.28 2.61
CA ALA A 100 21.25 -3.65 3.88
C ALA A 100 19.78 -3.87 4.24
N ALA A 101 18.92 -4.11 3.24
CA ALA A 101 17.52 -4.49 3.44
C ALA A 101 17.28 -6.00 3.30
N GLY A 102 18.35 -6.80 3.26
CA GLY A 102 18.33 -8.26 3.16
C GLY A 102 18.41 -8.78 1.73
N THR A 103 18.25 -10.10 1.61
CA THR A 103 18.28 -10.83 0.33
C THR A 103 17.18 -11.88 0.29
N ASP A 104 16.63 -12.10 -0.90
CA ASP A 104 15.86 -13.29 -1.22
C ASP A 104 16.75 -14.27 -1.99
N GLN A 105 16.57 -15.56 -1.76
CA GLN A 105 17.38 -16.61 -2.39
C GLN A 105 16.48 -17.74 -2.91
N GLY A 106 16.89 -18.33 -4.02
CA GLY A 106 16.21 -19.46 -4.64
C GLY A 106 17.10 -20.18 -5.65
N ASN A 107 16.49 -21.06 -6.45
CA ASN A 107 17.15 -21.77 -7.55
C ASN A 107 16.34 -21.58 -8.83
N ASP A 108 17.01 -21.60 -9.98
CA ASP A 108 16.47 -21.45 -11.35
C ASP A 108 15.78 -20.11 -11.64
N LYS A 109 14.87 -19.68 -10.76
CA LYS A 109 14.04 -18.50 -10.92
C LYS A 109 13.58 -17.98 -9.57
N LEU A 110 13.78 -16.69 -9.36
CA LEU A 110 13.31 -15.97 -8.19
C LEU A 110 12.42 -14.81 -8.62
N VAL A 111 11.27 -14.67 -7.94
CA VAL A 111 10.36 -13.55 -8.13
C VAL A 111 10.33 -12.73 -6.85
N SER A 112 10.48 -11.42 -6.98
CA SER A 112 10.29 -10.49 -5.89
C SER A 112 9.27 -9.43 -6.24
N ASP A 113 8.40 -9.15 -5.28
CA ASP A 113 7.39 -8.13 -5.38
C ASP A 113 7.73 -6.98 -4.44
N LEU A 114 7.71 -5.77 -4.98
CA LEU A 114 7.72 -4.53 -4.20
C LEU A 114 6.32 -3.93 -4.18
N LEU A 115 5.84 -3.58 -3.00
CA LEU A 115 4.57 -2.92 -2.79
C LEU A 115 4.78 -1.41 -2.75
N CYS A 116 4.03 -0.67 -3.56
CA CYS A 116 3.99 0.78 -3.41
C CYS A 116 3.30 1.15 -2.10
N ASN A 117 3.90 2.01 -1.28
CA ASN A 117 3.28 2.52 -0.05
C ASN A 117 2.48 3.83 -0.28
N ASP A 118 1.82 4.33 0.76
CA ASP A 118 1.05 5.58 0.74
C ASP A 118 1.91 6.84 0.48
N GLN A 119 3.24 6.71 0.57
CA GLN A 119 4.20 7.79 0.30
C GLN A 119 4.74 7.74 -1.14
N GLY A 120 4.25 6.80 -1.97
CA GLY A 120 4.72 6.63 -3.34
C GLY A 120 6.11 6.01 -3.44
N GLN A 121 6.50 5.19 -2.47
CA GLN A 121 7.78 4.49 -2.43
C GLN A 121 7.59 2.99 -2.57
N TRP A 122 8.50 2.34 -3.28
CA TRP A 122 8.57 0.89 -3.34
C TRP A 122 9.06 0.32 -2.03
N THR A 123 8.33 -0.65 -1.49
CA THR A 123 8.63 -1.26 -0.20
C THR A 123 8.59 -2.77 -0.25
N LYS A 124 9.40 -3.41 0.59
CA LYS A 124 9.32 -4.84 0.89
C LYS A 124 9.32 -4.99 2.40
N SER A 125 8.33 -5.68 2.96
CA SER A 125 8.20 -5.84 4.42
C SER A 125 8.27 -4.51 5.20
N ASN A 126 7.64 -3.45 4.67
CA ASN A 126 7.66 -2.07 5.19
C ASN A 126 9.02 -1.34 5.17
N ILE A 127 10.04 -1.91 4.51
CA ILE A 127 11.33 -1.24 4.28
C ILE A 127 11.30 -0.60 2.90
N VAL A 128 11.73 0.66 2.79
CA VAL A 128 11.85 1.36 1.50
C VAL A 128 13.02 0.80 0.70
N ILE A 129 12.75 0.38 -0.53
CA ILE A 129 13.74 -0.17 -1.45
C ILE A 129 14.08 0.90 -2.50
N THR A 130 15.32 1.37 -2.47
CA THR A 130 15.85 2.38 -3.40
C THR A 130 16.82 1.79 -4.40
N GLU A 131 17.45 0.66 -4.06
CA GLU A 131 18.36 -0.07 -4.94
C GLU A 131 18.02 -1.57 -4.93
N ILE A 132 18.14 -2.24 -6.06
CA ILE A 132 17.85 -3.67 -6.21
C ILE A 132 18.85 -4.32 -7.19
N GLU A 133 19.21 -5.58 -6.95
CA GLU A 133 20.16 -6.33 -7.78
C GLU A 133 19.66 -7.76 -8.02
N CYS A 134 19.98 -8.33 -9.18
CA CYS A 134 19.72 -9.72 -9.54
C CYS A 134 21.06 -10.42 -9.77
N GLN A 135 21.25 -11.59 -9.16
CA GLN A 135 22.48 -12.39 -9.24
C GLN A 135 22.15 -13.85 -9.60
N SER A 136 23.07 -14.50 -10.32
CA SER A 136 23.06 -15.94 -10.60
C SER A 136 24.46 -16.52 -10.45
N THR A 137 24.58 -17.63 -9.72
CA THR A 137 25.87 -18.28 -9.42
C THR A 137 25.80 -19.80 -9.48
#